data_AF-A0AA89CGJ9-F1
#
_entry.id   AF-A0AA89CGJ9-F1
#
_cell.length_a   1.000
_cell.length_b   1.000
_cell.length_c   1.000
_cell.angle_alpha   90.00
_cell.angle_beta   90.00
_cell.angle_gamma   90.00
#
_symmetry.space_group_name_H-M   'P 1'
#
loop_
_entity.id
_entity.type
_entity.pdbx_description
1 polymer ?
#
loop_
_entity_poly.entity_id
_entity_poly.type
_entity_poly.pdbx_seq_one_letter_code
_entity_poly.pdbx_strand_id
1 'polypeptide(L)'
;MRGIGKTLAAIASIALVGIACVQAAPRETAFPRFTQTEGKLDGDGLPLSGVRLCLLPDRAPCFEMPPAPLPHSSKALYQFGLNPRSERLPIASGGSWVFFSGMFSGGGSGMLERVAVLRVDANGKIENLMPRVTQTEMADRAMWSLPEVSPYPLFVRADAEWQEGEVHFDKHFFEVDVWVFDPAANQYAKRFSYRTSKRYDRGEGSDRVLAAERAEILRRLSAGK
;
A
#
# COMPACT_ATOMS: atom_id res chain seq x y z
N MET A 1 67.56 -51.26 16.65
CA MET A 1 67.25 -50.77 15.28
C MET A 1 66.05 -49.85 15.36
N ARG A 2 66.14 -48.72 14.64
CA ARG A 2 65.29 -47.52 14.71
C ARG A 2 63.83 -47.78 14.32
N GLY A 3 62.88 -47.15 15.02
CA GLY A 3 61.49 -47.01 14.59
C GLY A 3 60.99 -45.59 14.87
N ILE A 4 60.85 -44.78 13.82
CA ILE A 4 60.35 -43.39 13.86
C ILE A 4 58.83 -43.45 13.64
N GLY A 5 58.05 -43.20 14.69
CA GLY A 5 56.61 -43.00 14.58
C GLY A 5 56.29 -41.52 14.34
N LYS A 6 55.77 -41.19 13.16
CA LYS A 6 55.32 -39.84 12.81
C LYS A 6 53.96 -39.56 13.44
N THR A 7 53.86 -38.57 14.32
CA THR A 7 52.60 -37.98 14.77
C THR A 7 52.06 -37.03 13.70
N LEU A 8 50.95 -37.40 13.05
CA LEU A 8 50.13 -36.50 12.24
C LEU A 8 49.17 -35.75 13.18
N ALA A 9 49.40 -34.46 13.36
CA ALA A 9 48.45 -33.57 14.01
C ALA A 9 47.35 -33.20 13.00
N ALA A 10 46.14 -33.72 13.20
CA ALA A 10 44.96 -33.31 12.44
C ALA A 10 44.42 -32.01 13.05
N ILE A 11 44.56 -30.90 12.33
CA ILE A 11 43.90 -29.63 12.67
C ILE A 11 42.47 -29.72 12.18
N ALA A 12 41.53 -29.97 13.10
CA ALA A 12 40.11 -29.90 12.81
C ALA A 12 39.67 -28.41 12.79
N SER A 13 39.60 -27.84 11.60
CA SER A 13 39.00 -26.52 11.39
C SER A 13 37.48 -26.65 11.51
N ILE A 14 36.91 -26.21 12.63
CA ILE A 14 35.46 -26.11 12.83
C ILE A 14 34.99 -24.91 12.00
N ALA A 15 34.35 -25.17 10.87
CA ALA A 15 33.61 -24.16 10.13
C ALA A 15 32.31 -23.86 10.91
N LEU A 16 32.31 -22.75 11.65
CA LEU A 16 31.10 -22.15 12.19
C LEU A 16 30.28 -21.61 11.02
N VAL A 17 29.37 -22.44 10.50
CA VAL A 17 28.28 -21.98 9.64
C VAL A 17 27.35 -21.16 10.53
N GLY A 18 27.53 -19.84 10.51
CA GLY A 18 26.61 -18.90 11.12
C GLY A 18 25.26 -19.05 10.42
N ILE A 19 24.33 -19.77 11.06
CA ILE A 19 22.93 -19.72 10.70
C ILE A 19 22.51 -18.28 11.00
N ALA A 20 22.41 -17.45 9.96
CA ALA A 20 21.73 -16.18 10.05
C ALA A 20 20.32 -16.50 10.52
N CYS A 21 20.07 -16.26 11.81
CA CYS A 21 18.76 -16.37 12.38
C CYS A 21 17.93 -15.29 11.69
N VAL A 22 17.12 -15.70 10.72
CA VAL A 22 16.07 -14.84 10.16
C VAL A 22 15.19 -14.52 11.37
N GLN A 23 15.42 -13.35 11.97
CA GLN A 23 14.58 -12.86 13.05
C GLN A 23 13.15 -12.91 12.53
N ALA A 24 12.31 -13.73 13.16
CA ALA A 24 10.90 -13.75 12.87
C ALA A 24 10.42 -12.30 12.97
N ALA A 25 9.82 -11.78 11.89
CA ALA A 25 9.20 -10.47 11.91
C ALA A 25 8.31 -10.38 13.18
N PRO A 26 8.30 -9.24 13.89
CA PRO A 26 7.42 -9.06 15.04
C PRO A 26 6.03 -9.58 14.68
N ARG A 27 5.44 -10.42 15.55
CA ARG A 27 4.09 -10.93 15.28
C ARG A 27 3.15 -9.74 15.16
N GLU A 28 2.67 -9.51 13.94
CA GLU A 28 1.69 -8.48 13.66
C GLU A 28 0.43 -8.77 14.47
N THR A 29 -0.12 -7.73 15.10
CA THR A 29 -1.35 -7.86 15.89
C THR A 29 -2.56 -7.72 14.98
N ALA A 30 -3.70 -8.26 15.40
CA ALA A 30 -4.94 -8.04 14.69
C ALA A 30 -5.36 -6.57 14.85
N PHE A 31 -5.63 -5.87 13.74
CA PHE A 31 -6.17 -4.51 13.82
C PHE A 31 -7.45 -4.51 14.66
N PRO A 32 -7.62 -3.64 15.67
CA PRO A 32 -8.81 -3.66 16.51
C PRO A 32 -10.10 -3.41 15.73
N ARG A 33 -11.26 -3.56 16.39
CA ARG A 33 -12.52 -3.10 15.81
C ARG A 33 -12.48 -1.58 15.67
N PHE A 34 -13.12 -1.05 14.63
CA PHE A 34 -13.12 0.38 14.37
C PHE A 34 -14.45 0.85 13.80
N THR A 35 -14.59 2.16 13.76
CA THR A 35 -15.64 2.87 13.02
C THR A 35 -15.00 3.82 12.03
N GLN A 36 -15.71 4.14 10.95
CA GLN A 36 -15.29 5.15 9.97
C GLN A 36 -16.36 6.23 9.84
N THR A 37 -15.95 7.47 9.63
CA THR A 37 -16.85 8.61 9.45
C THR A 37 -16.32 9.53 8.37
N GLU A 38 -17.23 10.21 7.68
CA GLU A 38 -16.88 11.33 6.81
C GLU A 38 -16.26 12.48 7.62
N GLY A 39 -15.56 13.34 6.90
CA GLY A 39 -15.07 14.62 7.40
C GLY A 39 -16.22 15.63 7.55
N LYS A 40 -15.95 16.71 8.27
CA LYS A 40 -16.85 17.86 8.32
C LYS A 40 -16.80 18.58 6.98
N LEU A 41 -17.93 19.04 6.48
CA LEU A 41 -18.04 19.85 5.27
C LEU A 41 -18.46 21.28 5.63
N ASP A 42 -18.08 22.26 4.80
CA ASP A 42 -18.62 23.61 4.87
C ASP A 42 -19.98 23.72 4.14
N GLY A 43 -20.53 24.94 4.06
CA GLY A 43 -21.82 25.19 3.41
C GLY A 43 -21.83 24.89 1.91
N ASP A 44 -20.67 24.82 1.27
CA ASP A 44 -20.49 24.51 -0.15
C ASP A 44 -20.19 23.02 -0.39
N GLY A 45 -20.16 22.20 0.68
CA GLY A 45 -19.85 20.79 0.61
C GLY A 45 -18.36 20.48 0.50
N LEU A 46 -17.48 21.47 0.71
CA LEU A 46 -16.03 21.25 0.70
C LEU A 46 -15.52 20.74 2.05
N PRO A 47 -14.56 19.80 2.07
CA PRO A 47 -14.05 19.27 3.32
C PRO A 47 -13.31 20.28 4.21
N LEU A 48 -13.77 20.41 5.45
CA LEU A 48 -13.10 21.08 6.57
C LEU A 48 -12.25 20.13 7.42
N SER A 49 -12.46 18.81 7.29
CA SER A 49 -11.62 17.77 7.88
C SER A 49 -11.55 16.53 6.97
N GLY A 50 -10.59 15.66 7.24
CA GLY A 50 -10.45 14.39 6.51
C GLY A 50 -11.45 13.34 6.98
N VAL A 51 -11.61 12.28 6.19
CA VAL A 51 -12.27 11.05 6.67
C VAL A 51 -11.50 10.47 7.86
N ARG A 52 -12.23 9.84 8.79
CA ARG A 52 -11.66 9.32 10.03
C ARG A 52 -11.91 7.83 10.20
N LEU A 53 -10.94 7.17 10.82
CA LEU A 53 -11.05 5.80 11.33
C LEU A 53 -10.66 5.80 12.81
N CYS A 54 -11.57 5.36 13.69
CA CYS A 54 -11.39 5.39 15.15
C CYS A 54 -11.57 4.01 15.76
N LEU A 55 -10.66 3.61 16.66
CA LEU A 55 -10.72 2.29 17.32
C LEU A 55 -11.87 2.23 18.33
N LEU A 56 -12.54 1.08 18.41
CA LEU A 56 -13.61 0.78 19.36
C LEU A 56 -13.06 0.07 20.62
N PRO A 57 -13.77 0.17 21.77
CA PRO A 57 -15.07 0.81 21.97
C PRO A 57 -15.02 2.33 22.17
N ASP A 58 -13.88 2.85 22.63
CA ASP A 58 -13.76 4.24 23.11
C ASP A 58 -13.78 5.30 21.99
N ARG A 59 -13.79 4.86 20.72
CA ARG A 59 -13.65 5.72 19.54
C ARG A 59 -12.35 6.52 19.56
N ALA A 60 -11.29 5.91 20.12
CA ALA A 60 -9.95 6.46 20.22
C ALA A 60 -8.90 5.33 20.29
N PRO A 61 -7.67 5.54 19.78
CA PRO A 61 -7.26 6.69 18.96
C PRO A 61 -7.89 6.67 17.55
N CYS A 62 -7.76 7.79 16.84
CA CYS A 62 -8.26 7.95 15.48
C CYS A 62 -7.12 8.29 14.52
N PHE A 63 -7.22 7.78 13.30
CA PHE A 63 -6.53 8.30 12.14
C PHE A 63 -7.47 9.25 11.39
N GLU A 64 -6.98 10.41 10.99
CA GLU A 64 -7.69 11.36 10.13
C GLU A 64 -6.85 11.57 8.87
N MET A 65 -7.50 11.49 7.70
CA MET A 65 -6.80 11.73 6.44
C MET A 65 -6.24 13.16 6.43
N PRO A 66 -4.91 13.34 6.28
CA PRO A 66 -4.31 14.65 6.47
C PRO A 66 -4.69 15.61 5.35
N PRO A 67 -4.62 16.93 5.60
CA PRO A 67 -4.80 17.92 4.56
C PRO A 67 -3.71 17.77 3.48
N ALA A 68 -4.04 18.19 2.27
CA ALA A 68 -3.11 18.22 1.15
C ALA A 68 -2.58 19.65 0.97
N PRO A 69 -1.29 19.82 0.66
CA PRO A 69 -0.75 21.14 0.32
C PRO A 69 -1.40 21.63 -0.98
N LEU A 70 -1.72 22.92 -1.01
CA LEU A 70 -2.14 23.56 -2.25
C LEU A 70 -0.91 23.83 -3.14
N PRO A 71 -0.99 23.52 -4.45
CA PRO A 71 0.07 23.91 -5.38
C PRO A 71 0.38 25.41 -5.26
N HIS A 72 1.67 25.75 -5.20
CA HIS A 72 2.15 27.13 -5.11
C HIS A 72 1.65 27.93 -3.89
N SER A 73 1.28 27.25 -2.80
CA SER A 73 0.82 27.89 -1.56
C SER A 73 1.41 27.21 -0.33
N SER A 74 1.61 27.99 0.74
CA SER A 74 1.98 27.49 2.06
C SER A 74 0.78 26.92 2.84
N LYS A 75 -0.44 27.04 2.30
CA LYS A 75 -1.67 26.52 2.91
C LYS A 75 -1.85 25.04 2.57
N ALA A 76 -2.38 24.29 3.53
CA ALA A 76 -2.90 22.95 3.32
C ALA A 76 -4.41 22.95 3.59
N LEU A 77 -5.18 22.30 2.72
CA LEU A 77 -6.63 22.16 2.86
C LEU A 77 -7.00 20.68 2.96
N TYR A 78 -8.08 20.41 3.68
CA TYR A 78 -8.68 19.09 3.63
C TYR A 78 -9.36 18.89 2.28
N GLN A 79 -9.03 17.78 1.64
CA GLN A 79 -9.59 17.37 0.35
C GLN A 79 -10.31 16.03 0.47
N PHE A 80 -9.76 15.10 1.25
CA PHE A 80 -10.23 13.72 1.29
C PHE A 80 -11.16 13.48 2.48
N GLY A 81 -12.31 14.15 2.45
CA GLY A 81 -13.33 14.14 3.52
C GLY A 81 -14.56 13.28 3.24
N LEU A 82 -14.70 12.72 2.02
CA LEU A 82 -15.94 12.08 1.57
C LEU A 82 -15.79 10.56 1.46
N ASN A 83 -16.90 9.83 1.54
CA ASN A 83 -17.02 8.41 1.18
C ASN A 83 -15.88 7.50 1.72
N PRO A 84 -15.66 7.41 3.04
CA PRO A 84 -14.65 6.55 3.60
C PRO A 84 -14.87 5.10 3.22
N ARG A 85 -13.81 4.43 2.76
CA ARG A 85 -13.83 2.99 2.50
C ARG A 85 -12.71 2.33 3.28
N SER A 86 -12.97 1.13 3.75
CA SER A 86 -11.97 0.34 4.45
C SER A 86 -12.04 -1.12 4.05
N GLU A 87 -10.89 -1.77 4.06
CA GLU A 87 -10.77 -3.22 3.87
C GLU A 87 -9.75 -3.75 4.87
N ARG A 88 -10.09 -4.85 5.56
CA ARG A 88 -9.15 -5.51 6.46
C ARG A 88 -8.18 -6.34 5.64
N LEU A 89 -6.90 -6.20 5.94
CA LEU A 89 -5.81 -6.83 5.21
C LEU A 89 -5.15 -7.90 6.09
N PRO A 90 -5.46 -9.19 5.90
CA PRO A 90 -4.78 -10.26 6.62
C PRO A 90 -3.29 -10.30 6.26
N ILE A 91 -2.45 -10.59 7.24
CA ILE A 91 -1.01 -10.74 7.04
C ILE A 91 -0.66 -12.22 7.20
N ALA A 92 0.20 -12.75 6.33
CA ALA A 92 0.51 -14.17 6.30
C ALA A 92 1.12 -14.69 7.62
N SER A 93 1.87 -13.84 8.32
CA SER A 93 2.46 -14.14 9.64
C SER A 93 1.46 -14.07 10.80
N GLY A 94 0.19 -13.74 10.54
CA GLY A 94 -0.85 -13.50 11.52
C GLY A 94 -1.15 -12.01 11.72
N GLY A 95 -2.29 -11.71 12.35
CA GLY A 95 -2.73 -10.33 12.54
C GLY A 95 -3.36 -9.73 11.27
N SER A 96 -3.54 -8.41 11.29
CA SER A 96 -4.09 -7.69 10.13
C SER A 96 -3.80 -6.20 10.20
N TRP A 97 -3.74 -5.57 9.03
CA TRP A 97 -3.80 -4.12 8.85
C TRP A 97 -5.15 -3.72 8.27
N VAL A 98 -5.32 -2.43 7.99
CA VAL A 98 -6.52 -1.89 7.34
C VAL A 98 -6.13 -1.01 6.18
N PHE A 99 -6.57 -1.33 4.98
CA PHE A 99 -6.64 -0.36 3.89
C PHE A 99 -7.72 0.65 4.24
N PHE A 100 -7.44 1.93 4.06
CA PHE A 100 -8.39 3.01 4.28
C PHE A 100 -8.28 4.04 3.17
N SER A 101 -9.40 4.55 2.69
CA SER A 101 -9.41 5.61 1.69
C SER A 101 -10.45 6.67 1.97
N GLY A 102 -10.19 7.87 1.44
CA GLY A 102 -11.11 8.99 1.44
C GLY A 102 -11.16 9.63 0.06
N MET A 103 -12.32 10.13 -0.31
CA MET A 103 -12.59 10.74 -1.60
C MET A 103 -12.59 12.27 -1.48
N PHE A 104 -12.16 12.92 -2.55
CA PHE A 104 -12.33 14.34 -2.84
C PHE A 104 -13.19 14.49 -4.10
N SER A 105 -14.14 15.41 -4.06
CA SER A 105 -14.87 15.87 -5.24
C SER A 105 -14.93 17.41 -5.21
N GLY A 106 -14.59 18.04 -6.34
CA GLY A 106 -14.74 19.49 -6.53
C GLY A 106 -16.08 19.89 -7.15
N GLY A 107 -17.09 18.99 -7.17
CA GLY A 107 -18.40 19.25 -7.77
C GLY A 107 -18.49 19.04 -9.29
N GLY A 108 -17.43 18.52 -9.93
CA GLY A 108 -17.41 18.10 -11.35
C GLY A 108 -17.44 16.58 -11.53
N SER A 109 -17.17 16.10 -12.76
CA SER A 109 -17.12 14.66 -13.09
C SER A 109 -15.90 13.94 -12.50
N GLY A 110 -14.81 14.66 -12.25
CA GLY A 110 -13.58 14.11 -11.70
C GLY A 110 -13.63 13.95 -10.18
N MET A 111 -13.14 12.81 -9.68
CA MET A 111 -13.00 12.55 -8.25
C MET A 111 -11.60 12.03 -7.96
N LEU A 112 -11.04 12.38 -6.81
CA LEU A 112 -9.76 11.84 -6.38
C LEU A 112 -9.97 10.94 -5.16
N GLU A 113 -9.25 9.83 -5.08
CA GLU A 113 -9.19 9.00 -3.88
C GLU A 113 -7.77 9.05 -3.31
N ARG A 114 -7.66 9.31 -2.01
CA ARG A 114 -6.41 9.19 -1.25
C ARG A 114 -6.47 7.89 -0.47
N VAL A 115 -5.39 7.11 -0.54
CA VAL A 115 -5.29 5.81 0.14
C VAL A 115 -4.30 5.86 1.30
N ALA A 116 -4.52 4.98 2.27
CA ALA A 116 -3.68 4.71 3.42
C ALA A 116 -3.70 3.20 3.72
N VAL A 117 -2.61 2.69 4.30
CA VAL A 117 -2.59 1.36 4.93
C VAL A 117 -2.24 1.58 6.38
N LEU A 118 -3.15 1.22 7.27
CA LEU A 118 -3.11 1.55 8.68
C LEU A 118 -2.68 0.34 9.51
N ARG A 119 -1.72 0.56 10.41
CA ARG A 119 -1.31 -0.39 11.45
C ARG A 119 -1.47 0.26 12.83
N VAL A 120 -1.80 -0.55 13.83
CA VAL A 120 -1.73 -0.11 15.23
C VAL A 120 -0.37 -0.52 15.78
N ASP A 121 0.42 0.46 16.23
CA ASP A 121 1.74 0.23 16.82
C ASP A 121 1.64 -0.35 18.25
N ALA A 122 2.79 -0.67 18.84
CA ALA A 122 2.85 -1.22 20.20
C ALA A 122 2.33 -0.26 21.29
N ASN A 123 2.23 1.04 21.01
CA ASN A 123 1.69 2.05 21.91
C ASN A 123 0.18 2.29 21.70
N GLY A 124 -0.44 1.53 20.78
CA GLY A 124 -1.84 1.69 20.43
C GLY A 124 -2.12 2.81 19.43
N LYS A 125 -1.10 3.51 18.91
CA LYS A 125 -1.26 4.58 17.93
C LYS A 125 -1.50 4.00 16.53
N ILE A 126 -2.37 4.65 15.76
CA ILE A 126 -2.58 4.31 14.35
C ILE A 126 -1.50 4.99 13.50
N GLU A 127 -0.74 4.20 12.75
CA GLU A 127 0.28 4.64 11.80
C GLU A 127 -0.19 4.42 10.36
N ASN A 128 0.09 5.38 9.47
CA ASN A 128 -0.08 5.19 8.04
C ASN A 128 1.23 4.73 7.41
N LEU A 129 1.21 3.52 6.86
CA LEU A 129 2.33 2.87 6.20
C LEU A 129 2.45 3.27 4.73
N MET A 130 1.44 3.89 4.13
CA MET A 130 1.49 4.35 2.74
C MET A 130 2.11 5.74 2.63
N PRO A 131 2.94 6.00 1.60
CA PRO A 131 3.24 7.38 1.21
C PRO A 131 1.97 8.07 0.67
N ARG A 132 2.08 9.37 0.36
CA ARG A 132 0.96 10.12 -0.21
C ARG A 132 0.64 9.63 -1.63
N VAL A 133 -0.29 8.68 -1.73
CA VAL A 133 -0.77 8.12 -3.00
C VAL A 133 -2.20 8.59 -3.25
N THR A 134 -2.39 9.38 -4.30
CA THR A 134 -3.70 9.85 -4.77
C THR A 134 -3.98 9.26 -6.13
N GLN A 135 -5.21 8.84 -6.37
CA GLN A 135 -5.64 8.25 -7.63
C GLN A 135 -6.90 8.92 -8.17
N THR A 136 -7.09 8.87 -9.48
CA THR A 136 -8.28 9.42 -10.13
C THR A 136 -9.48 8.51 -9.97
N GLU A 137 -10.66 9.00 -10.34
CA GLU A 137 -11.86 8.20 -10.39
C GLU A 137 -11.71 7.03 -11.35
N MET A 138 -10.88 7.14 -12.39
CA MET A 138 -10.65 6.10 -13.40
C MET A 138 -9.69 5.00 -12.95
N ALA A 139 -9.06 5.16 -11.79
CA ALA A 139 -8.12 4.19 -11.28
C ALA A 139 -8.78 2.85 -10.98
N ASP A 140 -8.08 1.79 -11.38
CA ASP A 140 -8.31 0.43 -10.95
C ASP A 140 -7.30 0.07 -9.86
N ARG A 141 -7.74 -0.50 -8.74
CA ARG A 141 -6.85 -0.79 -7.61
C ARG A 141 -7.22 -2.08 -6.90
N ALA A 142 -6.20 -2.71 -6.33
CA ALA A 142 -6.38 -3.91 -5.53
C ALA A 142 -5.29 -4.05 -4.45
N MET A 143 -5.66 -4.73 -3.36
CA MET A 143 -4.72 -5.24 -2.37
C MET A 143 -4.47 -6.71 -2.67
N TRP A 144 -3.26 -7.05 -3.13
CA TRP A 144 -2.92 -8.42 -3.50
C TRP A 144 -2.18 -9.14 -2.38
N SER A 145 -2.62 -10.35 -2.05
CA SER A 145 -1.89 -11.26 -1.17
C SER A 145 -1.07 -12.24 -2.01
N LEU A 146 0.24 -12.01 -2.09
CA LEU A 146 1.22 -12.83 -2.82
C LEU A 146 2.37 -13.24 -1.89
N PRO A 147 2.19 -14.24 -1.01
CA PRO A 147 3.18 -14.66 -0.01
C PRO A 147 4.55 -15.04 -0.60
N GLU A 148 4.58 -15.48 -1.85
CA GLU A 148 5.80 -15.81 -2.60
C GLU A 148 6.63 -14.59 -3.02
N VAL A 149 6.05 -13.38 -2.92
CA VAL A 149 6.69 -12.09 -3.18
C VAL A 149 6.94 -11.32 -1.89
N SER A 150 5.94 -11.25 -1.02
CA SER A 150 6.00 -10.53 0.26
C SER A 150 5.07 -11.19 1.28
N PRO A 151 5.47 -11.29 2.56
CA PRO A 151 4.55 -11.73 3.62
C PRO A 151 3.45 -10.69 3.92
N TYR A 152 3.58 -9.47 3.39
CA TYR A 152 2.62 -8.38 3.54
C TYR A 152 1.83 -8.15 2.25
N PRO A 153 0.58 -7.69 2.33
CA PRO A 153 -0.23 -7.31 1.17
C PRO A 153 0.46 -6.27 0.27
N LEU A 154 0.38 -6.44 -1.04
CA LEU A 154 0.86 -5.49 -2.04
C LEU A 154 -0.28 -4.52 -2.40
N PHE A 155 0.03 -3.24 -2.53
CA PHE A 155 -0.91 -2.28 -3.12
C PHE A 155 -0.60 -2.13 -4.60
N VAL A 156 -1.56 -2.46 -5.46
CA VAL A 156 -1.44 -2.40 -6.90
C VAL A 156 -2.50 -1.46 -7.44
N ARG A 157 -2.09 -0.56 -8.33
CA ARG A 157 -2.98 0.41 -8.97
C ARG A 157 -2.66 0.55 -10.45
N ALA A 158 -3.67 0.69 -11.28
CA ALA A 158 -3.58 1.21 -12.64
C ALA A 158 -4.40 2.51 -12.72
N ASP A 159 -3.76 3.64 -12.99
CA ASP A 159 -4.45 4.94 -13.11
C ASP A 159 -4.38 5.44 -14.55
N ALA A 160 -5.45 6.07 -15.05
CA ALA A 160 -5.53 6.47 -16.45
C ALA A 160 -4.54 7.61 -16.74
N GLU A 161 -3.74 7.45 -17.78
CA GLU A 161 -2.87 8.50 -18.32
C GLU A 161 -3.63 9.26 -19.40
N TRP A 162 -4.01 10.50 -19.10
CA TRP A 162 -4.71 11.39 -20.03
C TRP A 162 -3.76 11.99 -21.05
N GLN A 163 -4.04 11.74 -22.33
CA GLN A 163 -3.32 12.39 -23.43
C GLN A 163 -4.15 13.51 -24.07
N GLU A 164 -3.47 14.39 -24.80
CA GLU A 164 -4.11 15.46 -25.55
C GLU A 164 -5.14 14.88 -26.54
N GLY A 165 -6.37 15.41 -26.48
CA GLY A 165 -7.47 14.98 -27.34
C GLY A 165 -8.21 13.72 -26.89
N GLU A 166 -7.87 13.12 -25.74
CA GLU A 166 -8.63 11.98 -25.19
C GLU A 166 -9.93 12.44 -24.51
N VAL A 167 -10.99 11.65 -24.65
CA VAL A 167 -12.31 11.90 -24.04
C VAL A 167 -12.59 10.94 -22.89
N HIS A 168 -13.47 11.32 -21.98
CA HIS A 168 -13.71 10.60 -20.72
C HIS A 168 -14.17 9.14 -20.83
N PHE A 169 -14.78 8.76 -21.96
CA PHE A 169 -15.41 7.44 -22.11
C PHE A 169 -14.65 6.53 -23.08
N ASP A 170 -13.46 6.95 -23.52
CA ASP A 170 -12.65 6.18 -24.46
C ASP A 170 -11.67 5.25 -23.72
N LYS A 171 -10.94 4.47 -24.51
CA LYS A 171 -9.87 3.62 -23.96
C LYS A 171 -8.64 4.48 -23.68
N HIS A 172 -8.05 4.33 -22.50
CA HIS A 172 -6.85 5.06 -22.10
C HIS A 172 -5.67 4.12 -21.89
N PHE A 173 -4.46 4.66 -21.97
CA PHE A 173 -3.31 4.01 -21.37
C PHE A 173 -3.39 4.15 -19.86
N PHE A 174 -2.79 3.21 -19.14
CA PHE A 174 -2.76 3.25 -17.68
C PHE A 174 -1.32 3.20 -17.18
N GLU A 175 -1.02 4.00 -16.17
CA GLU A 175 0.19 3.86 -15.36
C GLU A 175 -0.09 2.83 -14.26
N VAL A 176 0.60 1.70 -14.33
CA VAL A 176 0.54 0.63 -13.34
C VAL A 176 1.64 0.82 -12.31
N ASP A 177 1.25 1.03 -11.07
CA ASP A 177 2.11 1.17 -9.90
C ASP A 177 1.97 -0.05 -8.98
N VAL A 178 3.10 -0.60 -8.54
CA VAL A 178 3.14 -1.66 -7.52
C VAL A 178 3.93 -1.19 -6.32
N TRP A 179 3.31 -1.25 -5.15
CA TRP A 179 3.90 -0.88 -3.87
C TRP A 179 4.03 -2.09 -2.96
N VAL A 180 5.21 -2.24 -2.36
CA VAL A 180 5.53 -3.33 -1.42
C VAL A 180 5.96 -2.71 -0.10
N PHE A 181 5.51 -3.29 1.01
CA PHE A 181 5.96 -2.87 2.34
C PHE A 181 7.43 -3.21 2.53
N ASP A 182 8.23 -2.21 2.88
CA ASP A 182 9.63 -2.35 3.30
C ASP A 182 9.70 -2.33 4.84
N PRO A 183 10.00 -3.47 5.50
CA PRO A 183 10.10 -3.53 6.95
C PRO A 183 11.23 -2.68 7.53
N ALA A 184 12.30 -2.41 6.76
CA ALA A 184 13.44 -1.62 7.25
C ALA A 184 13.08 -0.12 7.29
N ALA A 185 12.37 0.36 6.27
CA ALA A 185 11.85 1.74 6.23
C ALA A 185 10.54 1.90 7.02
N ASN A 186 9.90 0.79 7.40
CA ASN A 186 8.58 0.75 8.03
C ASN A 186 7.51 1.48 7.20
N GLN A 187 7.57 1.35 5.87
CA GLN A 187 6.70 2.05 4.94
C GLN A 187 6.57 1.26 3.62
N TYR A 188 5.48 1.46 2.90
CA TYR A 188 5.38 1.03 1.51
C TYR A 188 6.31 1.84 0.61
N ALA A 189 7.05 1.13 -0.23
CA ALA A 189 7.90 1.69 -1.27
C ALA A 189 7.41 1.24 -2.65
N LYS A 190 7.51 2.14 -3.64
CA LYS A 190 7.16 1.81 -5.02
C LYS A 190 8.22 0.84 -5.53
N ARG A 191 7.79 -0.36 -5.90
CA ARG A 191 8.68 -1.41 -6.42
C ARG A 191 8.98 -1.20 -7.89
N PHE A 192 7.97 -0.87 -8.68
CA PHE A 192 8.10 -0.43 -10.07
C PHE A 192 6.84 0.33 -10.51
N SER A 193 6.98 1.07 -11.62
CA SER A 193 5.90 1.63 -12.42
C SER A 193 6.09 1.21 -13.87
N TYR A 194 5.00 1.06 -14.62
CA TYR A 194 5.04 1.03 -16.08
C TYR A 194 3.74 1.49 -16.70
N ARG A 195 3.83 2.03 -17.91
CA ARG A 195 2.67 2.31 -18.74
C ARG A 195 2.24 1.04 -19.50
N THR A 196 0.94 0.77 -19.54
CA THR A 196 0.39 -0.34 -20.32
C THR A 196 0.76 -0.24 -21.81
N SER A 197 0.97 -1.38 -22.46
CA SER A 197 1.32 -1.43 -23.90
C SER A 197 0.13 -1.18 -24.81
N LYS A 198 -1.09 -1.31 -24.28
CA LYS A 198 -2.34 -1.06 -24.98
C LYS A 198 -3.29 -0.23 -24.13
N ARG A 199 -4.30 0.32 -24.80
CA ARG A 199 -5.37 1.07 -24.17
C ARG A 199 -6.45 0.13 -23.62
N TYR A 200 -6.99 0.47 -22.46
CA TYR A 200 -8.07 -0.24 -21.80
C TYR A 200 -9.30 0.64 -21.67
N ASP A 201 -10.46 0.05 -21.84
CA ASP A 201 -11.68 0.62 -21.29
C ASP A 201 -11.72 0.22 -19.81
N ARG A 202 -11.99 1.17 -18.93
CA ARG A 202 -12.22 0.86 -17.53
C ARG A 202 -13.46 -0.05 -17.38
N GLY A 203 -14.53 0.22 -18.15
CA GLY A 203 -15.84 -0.42 -18.04
C GLY A 203 -16.52 -0.19 -16.69
N GLU A 204 -17.67 -0.86 -16.48
CA GLU A 204 -18.29 -1.02 -15.16
C GLU A 204 -17.67 -2.21 -14.41
N GLY A 205 -17.27 -2.03 -13.15
CA GLY A 205 -16.70 -3.08 -12.28
C GLY A 205 -15.26 -2.79 -11.78
N SER A 206 -14.79 -3.59 -10.82
CA SER A 206 -13.44 -3.51 -10.23
C SER A 206 -12.47 -4.52 -10.85
N ASP A 207 -11.17 -4.19 -10.87
CA ASP A 207 -10.02 -5.07 -11.21
C ASP A 207 -9.92 -5.49 -12.69
N ARG A 208 -10.47 -4.72 -13.65
CA ARG A 208 -10.44 -5.08 -15.08
C ARG A 208 -9.07 -4.89 -15.74
N VAL A 209 -8.46 -3.72 -15.51
CA VAL A 209 -7.15 -3.38 -16.08
C VAL A 209 -6.10 -4.23 -15.38
N LEU A 210 -6.18 -4.31 -14.06
CA LEU A 210 -5.27 -5.08 -13.24
C LEU A 210 -5.37 -6.59 -13.48
N ALA A 211 -6.57 -7.16 -13.69
CA ALA A 211 -6.70 -8.56 -14.09
C ALA A 211 -6.07 -8.82 -15.47
N ALA A 212 -6.26 -7.92 -16.44
CA ALA A 212 -5.66 -8.06 -17.76
C ALA A 212 -4.12 -7.94 -17.74
N GLU A 213 -3.59 -7.08 -16.88
CA GLU A 213 -2.15 -6.85 -16.70
C GLU A 213 -1.49 -7.82 -15.70
N ARG A 214 -2.26 -8.70 -15.05
CA ARG A 214 -1.78 -9.55 -13.95
C ARG A 214 -0.54 -10.36 -14.29
N ALA A 215 -0.51 -10.98 -15.47
CA ALA A 215 0.64 -11.78 -15.90
C ALA A 215 1.93 -10.93 -16.03
N GLU A 216 1.81 -9.72 -16.57
CA GLU A 216 2.94 -8.80 -16.72
C GLU A 216 3.43 -8.28 -15.36
N ILE A 217 2.50 -7.94 -14.46
CA ILE A 217 2.81 -7.51 -13.09
C ILE A 217 3.58 -8.61 -12.34
N LEU A 218 3.10 -9.86 -12.40
CA LEU A 218 3.77 -11.01 -11.78
C LEU A 218 5.14 -11.31 -12.39
N ARG A 219 5.28 -11.16 -13.71
CA ARG A 219 6.57 -11.31 -14.40
C ARG A 219 7.58 -10.29 -13.88
N ARG A 220 7.18 -9.02 -13.74
CA ARG A 220 8.05 -7.95 -13.21
C ARG A 220 8.39 -8.14 -11.73
N LEU A 221 7.42 -8.56 -10.92
CA LEU A 221 7.65 -8.91 -9.51
C LEU A 221 8.69 -10.03 -9.36
N SER A 222 8.67 -11.01 -10.27
CA SER A 222 9.62 -12.13 -10.26
C SER A 222 11.01 -11.72 -10.78
N ALA A 223 11.08 -10.83 -11.78
CA ALA A 223 12.33 -10.35 -12.35
C ALA A 223 13.12 -9.40 -11.44
N GLY A 224 12.44 -8.76 -10.48
CA GLY A 224 13.08 -7.87 -9.52
C GLY A 224 13.66 -8.57 -8.28
N LYS A 225 13.47 -9.89 -8.13
CA LYS A 225 14.00 -10.65 -6.98
C LYS A 225 15.53 -10.64 -6.95
#